data_AF-A0AA96PMM1-F1
#
_entry.id   AF-A0AA96PMM1-F1
#
_cell.length_a   1.000
_cell.length_b   1.000
_cell.length_c   1.000
_cell.angle_alpha   90.00
_cell.angle_beta   90.00
_cell.angle_gamma   90.00
#
_symmetry.space_group_name_H-M   'P 1'
#
loop_
_entity.id
_entity.type
_entity.pdbx_description
1 polymer ?
#
loop_
_entity_poly.entity_id
_entity_poly.type
_entity_poly.pdbx_seq_one_letter_code
_entity_poly.pdbx_strand_id
1 'polypeptide(L)'
;MKKIGTMLLFSILIAGCTQTQPDLKKPKNEAIATSSTQVNAPSFFHLSVLKDVNWEETPSFIQEKIPLKGIEEKIAMADSPIIANEKNEIMWYFLDPEMPTGKLSIIALKQGSVTPTPLLFQQESSEPTWTTSNTIDSTTNELPLTMSLPSSGLWVLNIYVNEKYYDQFVITAE
;
A
#
# COMPACT_ATOMS: atom_id res chain seq x y z
N MET A 1 35.93 42.08 44.86
CA MET A 1 36.60 40.96 45.56
C MET A 1 35.78 40.59 46.78
N LYS A 2 35.48 39.29 46.98
CA LYS A 2 34.98 38.60 48.20
C LYS A 2 33.70 39.15 48.87
N LYS A 3 32.74 38.37 49.37
CA LYS A 3 32.22 36.98 49.23
C LYS A 3 31.20 36.88 50.40
N ILE A 4 30.26 35.92 50.30
CA ILE A 4 29.41 35.36 51.40
C ILE A 4 28.22 36.27 51.77
N GLY A 5 26.97 35.82 51.86
CA GLY A 5 26.41 34.48 51.84
C GLY A 5 25.17 34.45 52.75
N THR A 6 24.00 34.33 52.13
CA THR A 6 22.75 33.69 52.58
C THR A 6 22.51 33.41 54.07
N MET A 7 21.33 33.79 54.58
CA MET A 7 20.46 32.80 55.25
C MET A 7 18.98 33.22 55.25
N LEU A 8 18.15 32.31 54.73
CA LEU A 8 16.69 32.35 54.63
C LEU A 8 16.09 31.69 55.89
N LEU A 9 14.97 32.19 56.40
CA LEU A 9 14.11 31.45 57.33
C LEU A 9 12.70 31.39 56.72
N PHE A 10 12.29 30.19 56.29
CA PHE A 10 10.90 29.88 55.95
C PHE A 10 10.48 28.62 56.69
N SER A 11 9.54 28.81 57.61
CA SER A 11 8.81 27.75 58.30
C SER A 11 7.64 27.31 57.43
N ILE A 12 7.54 26.02 57.09
CA ILE A 12 6.28 25.41 56.65
C ILE A 12 6.12 24.04 57.31
N LEU A 13 4.92 23.85 57.86
CA LEU A 13 4.44 22.70 58.61
C LEU A 13 4.01 21.55 57.66
N ILE A 14 4.57 20.37 57.94
CA ILE A 14 4.01 19.01 57.99
C ILE A 14 2.63 18.75 57.33
N ALA A 15 2.57 17.79 56.38
CA ALA A 15 1.62 16.66 56.39
C ALA A 15 1.88 15.65 55.23
N GLY A 16 2.02 14.36 55.56
CA GLY A 16 1.66 13.23 54.67
C GLY A 16 2.78 12.58 53.85
N CYS A 17 3.60 11.72 54.46
CA CYS A 17 4.36 10.68 53.75
C CYS A 17 3.49 9.43 53.58
N THR A 18 3.23 9.03 52.33
CA THR A 18 2.78 7.67 52.01
C THR A 18 3.91 7.00 51.22
N GLN A 19 4.34 5.83 51.71
CA GLN A 19 5.49 5.06 51.23
C GLN A 19 5.48 4.83 49.71
N THR A 20 6.61 5.14 49.08
CA THR A 20 6.97 4.67 47.74
C THR A 20 7.72 3.33 47.87
N GLN A 21 7.25 2.28 47.19
CA GLN A 21 8.11 1.19 46.74
C GLN A 21 8.30 1.33 45.23
N PRO A 22 9.54 1.17 44.71
CA PRO A 22 9.81 1.21 43.28
C PRO A 22 9.55 -0.18 42.70
N ASP A 23 8.73 -0.26 41.66
CA ASP A 23 8.65 -1.47 40.84
C ASP A 23 9.01 -1.16 39.39
N LEU A 24 9.75 -2.10 38.82
CA LEU A 24 10.63 -1.96 37.69
C LEU A 24 9.93 -1.51 36.41
N LYS A 25 10.51 -0.51 35.74
CA LYS A 25 10.22 -0.15 34.35
C LYS A 25 10.48 -1.36 33.45
N LYS A 26 9.42 -2.08 33.09
CA LYS A 26 9.40 -2.92 31.87
C LYS A 26 9.30 -1.96 30.67
N PRO A 27 10.13 -2.10 29.63
CA PRO A 27 10.08 -1.17 28.50
C PRO A 27 8.75 -1.36 27.79
N LYS A 28 7.97 -0.28 27.76
CA LYS A 28 6.78 -0.12 26.95
C LYS A 28 7.27 -0.11 25.50
N ASN A 29 7.16 -1.24 24.81
CA ASN A 29 7.14 -1.24 23.35
C ASN A 29 5.99 -0.32 22.97
N GLU A 30 6.32 0.90 22.57
CA GLU A 30 5.44 1.76 21.80
C GLU A 30 5.24 1.05 20.46
N ALA A 31 4.31 0.11 20.45
CA ALA A 31 3.59 -0.22 19.24
C ALA A 31 2.94 1.10 18.81
N ILE A 32 3.55 1.71 17.80
CA ILE A 32 2.93 2.76 17.00
C ILE A 32 1.67 2.12 16.44
N ALA A 33 0.56 2.27 17.17
CA ALA A 33 -0.76 2.04 16.65
C ALA A 33 -1.03 3.19 15.69
N THR A 34 -0.55 3.07 14.46
CA THR A 34 -1.02 3.88 13.34
C THR A 34 -2.46 3.45 13.11
N SER A 35 -3.37 4.11 13.82
CA SER A 35 -4.81 4.06 13.57
C SER A 35 -5.07 4.68 12.20
N SER A 36 -4.92 3.87 11.16
CA SER A 36 -5.48 4.12 9.84
C SER A 36 -6.97 4.39 10.01
N THR A 37 -7.39 5.62 9.76
CA THR A 37 -8.80 5.99 9.70
C THR A 37 -9.46 5.21 8.56
N GLN A 38 -10.19 4.17 8.96
CA GLN A 38 -11.00 3.22 8.19
C GLN A 38 -11.23 3.57 6.72
N VAL A 39 -10.32 3.07 5.86
CA VAL A 39 -10.70 2.67 4.50
C VAL A 39 -10.92 1.17 4.55
N ASN A 40 -12.11 0.72 4.14
CA ASN A 40 -12.47 -0.70 4.12
C ASN A 40 -11.66 -1.43 3.05
N ALA A 41 -10.43 -1.81 3.39
CA ALA A 41 -9.59 -2.66 2.57
C ALA A 41 -10.06 -4.13 2.65
N PRO A 42 -9.80 -4.95 1.62
CA PRO A 42 -10.05 -6.39 1.70
C PRO A 42 -9.30 -7.04 2.88
N SER A 43 -9.89 -8.04 3.53
CA SER A 43 -9.32 -8.71 4.72
C SER A 43 -8.00 -9.44 4.46
N PHE A 44 -7.76 -9.85 3.20
CA PHE A 44 -6.52 -10.49 2.78
C PHE A 44 -5.37 -9.49 2.51
N PHE A 45 -5.65 -8.19 2.53
CA PHE A 45 -4.65 -7.15 2.35
C PHE A 45 -3.98 -6.79 3.68
N HIS A 46 -2.65 -6.66 3.67
CA HIS A 46 -1.89 -6.18 4.81
C HIS A 46 -0.77 -5.24 4.36
N LEU A 47 -0.54 -4.16 5.10
CA LEU A 47 0.46 -3.12 4.75
C LEU A 47 1.90 -3.62 4.68
N SER A 48 2.19 -4.84 5.14
CA SER A 48 3.52 -5.44 5.02
C SER A 48 4.00 -5.61 3.58
N VAL A 49 3.11 -5.59 2.59
CA VAL A 49 3.48 -5.58 1.16
C VAL A 49 4.33 -4.37 0.77
N LEU A 50 4.28 -3.29 1.56
CA LEU A 50 5.09 -2.09 1.34
C LEU A 50 6.54 -2.20 1.79
N LYS A 51 6.90 -3.22 2.58
CA LYS A 51 8.21 -3.29 3.26
C LYS A 51 9.39 -3.24 2.29
N ASP A 52 9.25 -3.91 1.15
CA ASP A 52 10.33 -4.13 0.19
C ASP A 52 10.02 -3.51 -1.19
N VAL A 53 9.10 -2.54 -1.26
CA VAL A 53 8.79 -1.82 -2.51
C VAL A 53 9.98 -0.95 -2.92
N ASN A 54 10.54 -1.20 -4.10
CA ASN A 54 11.40 -0.23 -4.79
C ASN A 54 10.51 0.83 -5.45
N TRP A 55 10.54 2.07 -4.96
CA TRP A 55 9.72 3.16 -5.48
C TRP A 55 10.36 3.83 -6.70
N GLU A 56 10.56 3.02 -7.74
CA GLU A 56 10.97 3.44 -9.07
C GLU A 56 9.96 2.86 -10.05
N GLU A 57 9.64 3.61 -11.10
CA GLU A 57 8.74 3.11 -12.13
C GLU A 57 9.33 1.83 -12.75
N THR A 58 8.49 0.81 -12.86
CA THR A 58 8.89 -0.48 -13.43
C THR A 58 9.33 -0.27 -14.88
N PRO A 59 10.53 -0.75 -15.26
CA PRO A 59 11.02 -0.58 -16.62
C PRO A 59 10.10 -1.28 -17.61
N SER A 60 9.94 -0.68 -18.78
CA SER A 60 9.21 -1.31 -19.87
C SER A 60 10.06 -2.37 -20.56
N PHE A 61 9.42 -3.39 -21.10
CA PHE A 61 10.05 -4.46 -21.89
C PHE A 61 9.21 -4.78 -23.13
N ILE A 62 9.77 -5.53 -24.08
CA ILE A 62 9.09 -5.92 -25.31
C ILE A 62 8.78 -7.42 -25.27
N GLN A 63 7.50 -7.78 -25.34
CA GLN A 63 7.05 -9.15 -25.55
C GLN A 63 6.32 -9.23 -26.89
N GLU A 64 6.76 -10.11 -27.79
CA GLU A 64 6.12 -10.29 -29.11
C GLU A 64 5.89 -8.98 -29.91
N LYS A 65 6.81 -8.01 -29.78
CA LYS A 65 6.75 -6.65 -30.37
C LYS A 65 5.76 -5.69 -29.71
N ILE A 66 5.14 -6.08 -28.60
CA ILE A 66 4.25 -5.25 -27.79
C ILE A 66 5.07 -4.66 -26.63
N PRO A 67 5.07 -3.33 -26.44
CA PRO A 67 5.69 -2.72 -25.28
C PRO A 67 4.80 -2.92 -24.05
N LEU A 68 5.39 -3.50 -23.01
CA LEU A 68 4.73 -3.86 -21.77
C LEU A 68 5.43 -3.23 -20.58
N LYS A 69 4.69 -3.03 -19.49
CA LYS A 69 5.20 -2.60 -18.20
C LYS A 69 4.67 -3.53 -17.10
N GLY A 70 5.58 -4.05 -16.29
CA GLY A 70 5.24 -5.03 -15.25
C GLY A 70 6.41 -6.00 -15.03
N ILE A 71 6.09 -7.25 -14.74
CA ILE A 71 7.08 -8.27 -14.40
C ILE A 71 7.14 -9.29 -15.54
N GLU A 72 8.29 -9.36 -16.20
CA GLU A 72 8.58 -10.36 -17.24
C GLU A 72 8.24 -11.77 -16.76
N GLU A 73 7.74 -12.61 -17.66
CA GLU A 73 7.32 -14.01 -17.39
C GLU A 73 6.21 -14.18 -16.34
N LYS A 74 5.65 -13.09 -15.79
CA LYS A 74 4.59 -13.15 -14.77
C LYS A 74 3.30 -12.42 -15.18
N ILE A 75 3.32 -11.10 -15.13
CA ILE A 75 2.15 -10.26 -15.38
C ILE A 75 2.58 -8.86 -15.75
N ALA A 76 1.95 -8.28 -16.77
CA ALA A 76 2.22 -6.93 -17.21
C ALA A 76 0.96 -6.27 -17.77
N MET A 77 1.03 -4.96 -17.96
CA MET A 77 0.05 -4.17 -18.70
C MET A 77 0.69 -3.58 -19.95
N ALA A 78 -0.12 -3.23 -20.94
CA ALA A 78 0.33 -2.42 -22.07
C ALA A 78 1.03 -1.16 -21.56
N ASP A 79 2.19 -0.82 -22.15
CA ASP A 79 2.94 0.38 -21.80
C ASP A 79 2.24 1.61 -22.39
N SER A 80 1.19 2.04 -21.70
CA SER A 80 0.36 3.20 -22.04
C SER A 80 0.36 4.19 -20.89
N PRO A 81 0.32 5.51 -21.17
CA PRO A 81 0.28 6.52 -20.14
C PRO A 81 -0.99 6.38 -19.30
N ILE A 82 -0.85 6.53 -17.98
CA ILE A 82 -1.95 6.55 -17.03
C ILE A 82 -2.12 7.98 -16.56
N ILE A 83 -3.24 8.61 -16.94
CA ILE A 83 -3.55 9.98 -16.54
C ILE A 83 -4.41 9.96 -15.27
N ALA A 84 -4.01 10.73 -14.26
CA ALA A 84 -4.76 10.79 -13.01
C ALA A 84 -6.19 11.33 -13.23
N ASN A 85 -7.17 10.72 -12.57
CA ASN A 85 -8.61 10.98 -12.66
C ASN A 85 -9.27 10.65 -14.01
N GLU A 86 -8.54 10.03 -14.93
CA GLU A 86 -9.11 9.51 -16.16
C GLU A 86 -9.37 8.01 -16.04
N LYS A 87 -10.51 7.56 -16.58
CA LYS A 87 -10.79 6.13 -16.75
C LYS A 87 -10.19 5.72 -18.09
N ASN A 88 -9.20 4.84 -18.06
CA ASN A 88 -8.58 4.32 -19.28
C ASN A 88 -8.66 2.79 -19.29
N GLU A 89 -9.05 2.22 -20.43
CA GLU A 89 -8.99 0.77 -20.63
C GLU A 89 -7.56 0.39 -21.02
N ILE A 90 -6.96 -0.48 -20.23
CA ILE A 90 -5.58 -0.93 -20.42
C ILE A 90 -5.60 -2.44 -20.56
N MET A 91 -4.91 -2.97 -21.57
CA MET A 91 -4.76 -4.40 -21.75
C MET A 91 -3.80 -4.96 -20.71
N TRP A 92 -4.24 -5.93 -19.92
CA TRP A 92 -3.39 -6.73 -19.04
C TRP A 92 -3.01 -8.04 -19.71
N TYR A 93 -1.76 -8.44 -19.55
CA TYR A 93 -1.16 -9.65 -20.10
C TYR A 93 -0.71 -10.55 -18.96
N PHE A 94 -1.19 -11.79 -18.97
CA PHE A 94 -0.81 -12.83 -18.01
C PHE A 94 0.22 -13.73 -18.67
N LEU A 95 1.48 -13.48 -18.34
CA LEU A 95 2.63 -14.06 -19.02
C LEU A 95 3.09 -15.39 -18.39
N ASP A 96 2.65 -15.64 -17.15
CA ASP A 96 2.93 -16.87 -16.41
C ASP A 96 2.18 -18.06 -17.02
N PRO A 97 2.86 -19.07 -17.58
CA PRO A 97 2.20 -20.26 -18.10
C PRO A 97 1.51 -21.09 -17.00
N GLU A 98 1.83 -20.83 -15.73
CA GLU A 98 1.26 -21.47 -14.54
C GLU A 98 0.35 -20.51 -13.75
N MET A 99 -0.19 -19.46 -14.40
CA MET A 99 -1.04 -18.46 -13.77
C MET A 99 -2.12 -19.10 -12.88
N PRO A 100 -2.18 -18.78 -11.58
CA PRO A 100 -3.15 -19.39 -10.66
C PRO A 100 -4.59 -19.13 -11.10
N THR A 101 -5.48 -20.11 -10.89
CA THR A 101 -6.92 -19.90 -11.12
C THR A 101 -7.54 -19.06 -10.02
N GLY A 102 -8.24 -17.99 -10.38
CA GLY A 102 -8.92 -17.15 -9.41
C GLY A 102 -9.44 -15.83 -9.97
N LYS A 103 -10.16 -15.08 -9.13
CA LYS A 103 -10.42 -13.67 -9.44
C LYS A 103 -9.16 -12.85 -9.21
N LEU A 104 -8.91 -11.88 -10.09
CA LEU A 104 -7.81 -10.95 -9.98
C LEU A 104 -8.23 -9.79 -9.07
N SER A 105 -7.44 -9.49 -8.05
CA SER A 105 -7.59 -8.27 -7.25
C SER A 105 -6.38 -7.38 -7.41
N ILE A 106 -6.61 -6.07 -7.53
CA ILE A 106 -5.55 -5.06 -7.62
C ILE A 106 -5.80 -4.00 -6.55
N ILE A 107 -4.84 -3.85 -5.65
CA ILE A 107 -4.90 -2.91 -4.53
C ILE A 107 -3.76 -1.91 -4.70
N ALA A 108 -4.10 -0.66 -5.02
CA ALA A 108 -3.11 0.38 -5.23
C ALA A 108 -2.79 1.15 -3.95
N LEU A 109 -1.52 1.50 -3.75
CA LEU A 109 -1.08 2.45 -2.73
C LEU A 109 -0.15 3.49 -3.35
N LYS A 110 -0.39 4.75 -3.03
CA LYS A 110 0.48 5.85 -3.44
C LYS A 110 1.76 5.86 -2.60
N GLN A 111 2.87 6.30 -3.18
CA GLN A 111 4.10 6.53 -2.43
C GLN A 111 3.85 7.42 -1.21
N GLY A 112 4.32 6.97 -0.04
CA GLY A 112 4.12 7.66 1.24
C GLY A 112 2.72 7.54 1.85
N SER A 113 1.81 6.79 1.22
CA SER A 113 0.45 6.53 1.73
C SER A 113 0.32 5.18 2.41
N VAL A 114 -0.53 5.11 3.43
CA VAL A 114 -1.00 3.86 4.06
C VAL A 114 -2.46 3.56 3.72
N THR A 115 -3.04 4.32 2.79
CA THR A 115 -4.44 4.22 2.40
C THR A 115 -4.57 3.42 1.10
N PRO A 116 -5.09 2.18 1.15
CA PRO A 116 -5.33 1.39 -0.06
C PRO A 116 -6.48 1.96 -0.88
N THR A 117 -6.36 1.90 -2.21
CA THR A 117 -7.30 2.46 -3.17
C THR A 117 -7.72 1.38 -4.18
N PRO A 118 -9.03 1.12 -4.36
CA PRO A 118 -9.50 0.32 -5.50
C PRO A 118 -9.44 1.18 -6.76
N LEU A 119 -9.14 0.56 -7.89
CA LEU A 119 -8.91 1.30 -9.13
C LEU A 119 -9.66 0.73 -10.34
N LEU A 120 -10.29 -0.44 -10.22
CA LEU A 120 -10.99 -1.11 -11.33
C LEU A 120 -12.41 -0.59 -11.47
N PHE A 121 -12.78 -0.12 -12.66
CA PHE A 121 -14.15 0.27 -13.01
C PHE A 121 -14.72 -0.74 -14.00
N GLN A 122 -15.58 -1.64 -13.55
CA GLN A 122 -16.06 -2.76 -14.37
C GLN A 122 -17.49 -2.52 -14.86
N GLN A 123 -17.80 -2.99 -16.07
CA GLN A 123 -19.17 -3.00 -16.64
C GLN A 123 -19.84 -1.62 -16.59
N GLU A 124 -19.10 -0.56 -16.94
CA GLU A 124 -19.56 0.84 -16.87
C GLU A 124 -19.98 1.33 -15.48
N SER A 125 -19.58 0.62 -14.40
CA SER A 125 -19.81 1.06 -13.03
C SER A 125 -19.17 2.42 -12.76
N SER A 126 -19.89 3.26 -12.01
CA SER A 126 -19.34 4.50 -11.46
C SER A 126 -18.48 4.26 -10.21
N GLU A 127 -18.60 3.11 -9.58
CA GLU A 127 -17.88 2.77 -8.35
C GLU A 127 -16.65 1.90 -8.65
N PRO A 128 -15.48 2.24 -8.07
CA PRO A 128 -14.29 1.41 -8.20
C PRO A 128 -14.43 0.13 -7.38
N THR A 129 -13.78 -0.93 -7.85
CA THR A 129 -13.83 -2.27 -7.28
C THR A 129 -12.42 -2.80 -7.02
N TRP A 130 -12.29 -3.68 -6.03
CA TRP A 130 -11.02 -4.32 -5.68
C TRP A 130 -10.66 -5.50 -6.59
N THR A 131 -11.69 -6.19 -7.10
CA THR A 131 -11.58 -7.54 -7.67
C THR A 131 -12.41 -7.67 -8.93
N THR A 132 -11.87 -8.33 -9.94
CA THR A 132 -12.58 -8.65 -11.18
C THR A 132 -13.83 -9.49 -10.95
N SER A 133 -14.82 -9.32 -11.82
CA SER A 133 -16.04 -10.11 -11.82
C SER A 133 -15.80 -11.54 -12.35
N ASN A 134 -14.96 -11.66 -13.38
CA ASN A 134 -14.51 -12.91 -13.99
C ASN A 134 -13.32 -13.55 -13.25
N THR A 135 -13.21 -14.87 -13.43
CA THR A 135 -12.05 -15.68 -13.05
C THR A 135 -11.05 -15.70 -14.20
N ILE A 136 -9.76 -15.64 -13.87
CA ILE A 136 -8.64 -15.90 -14.78
C ILE A 136 -7.99 -17.23 -14.40
N ASP A 137 -7.23 -17.80 -15.32
CA ASP A 137 -6.41 -19.00 -15.14
C ASP A 137 -5.25 -19.00 -16.17
N SER A 138 -4.48 -20.09 -16.21
CA SER A 138 -3.37 -20.27 -17.14
C SER A 138 -3.74 -20.28 -18.64
N THR A 139 -5.03 -20.27 -18.99
CA THR A 139 -5.50 -20.15 -20.37
C THR A 139 -5.95 -18.72 -20.73
N THR A 140 -6.04 -17.85 -19.73
CA THR A 140 -6.34 -16.43 -19.92
C THR A 140 -5.03 -15.70 -20.22
N ASN A 141 -4.78 -15.40 -21.49
CA ASN A 141 -3.53 -14.72 -21.88
C ASN A 141 -3.59 -13.20 -21.69
N GLU A 142 -4.77 -12.60 -21.88
CA GLU A 142 -4.97 -11.16 -21.79
C GLU A 142 -6.39 -10.81 -21.30
N LEU A 143 -6.54 -9.63 -20.69
CA LEU A 143 -7.82 -9.11 -20.22
C LEU A 143 -7.80 -7.57 -20.24
N PRO A 144 -8.73 -6.90 -20.96
CA PRO A 144 -8.88 -5.45 -20.87
C PRO A 144 -9.46 -5.07 -19.50
N LEU A 145 -8.82 -4.12 -18.80
CA LEU A 145 -9.30 -3.60 -17.53
C LEU A 145 -9.35 -2.07 -17.57
N THR A 146 -10.51 -1.50 -17.27
CA THR A 146 -10.66 -0.06 -17.10
C THR A 146 -10.20 0.37 -15.71
N MET A 147 -9.20 1.24 -15.67
CA MET A 147 -8.51 1.69 -14.47
C MET A 147 -8.58 3.21 -14.31
N SER A 148 -8.60 3.70 -13.08
CA SER A 148 -8.36 5.13 -12.78
C SER A 148 -7.66 5.30 -11.44
N LEU A 149 -6.66 6.18 -11.40
CA LEU A 149 -5.95 6.57 -10.17
C LEU A 149 -6.32 8.01 -9.79
N PRO A 150 -6.52 8.32 -8.49
CA PRO A 150 -7.08 9.61 -8.08
C PRO A 150 -6.10 10.79 -8.12
N SER A 151 -4.80 10.54 -8.28
CA SER A 151 -3.79 11.59 -8.33
C SER A 151 -2.50 11.12 -8.98
N SER A 152 -1.74 12.06 -9.52
CA SER A 152 -0.44 11.81 -10.14
C SER A 152 0.64 11.42 -9.12
N GLY A 153 1.68 10.75 -9.61
CA GLY A 153 2.83 10.24 -8.85
C GLY A 153 2.99 8.72 -8.96
N LEU A 154 3.87 8.19 -8.12
CA LEU A 154 4.16 6.75 -8.08
C LEU A 154 3.10 5.98 -7.28
N TRP A 155 2.67 4.87 -7.85
CA TRP A 155 1.71 3.94 -7.25
C TRP A 155 2.24 2.52 -7.34
N VAL A 156 2.22 1.79 -6.23
CA VAL A 156 2.42 0.34 -6.27
C VAL A 156 1.08 -0.34 -6.52
N LEU A 157 1.05 -1.26 -7.47
CA LEU A 157 -0.08 -2.15 -7.73
C LEU A 157 0.19 -3.50 -7.07
N ASN A 158 -0.51 -3.80 -5.99
CA ASN A 158 -0.41 -5.10 -5.32
C ASN A 158 -1.44 -6.05 -5.94
N ILE A 159 -0.96 -7.14 -6.51
CA ILE A 159 -1.75 -8.06 -7.33
C ILE A 159 -1.99 -9.34 -6.55
N TYR A 160 -3.24 -9.76 -6.53
CA TYR A 160 -3.68 -10.97 -5.86
C TYR A 160 -4.51 -11.80 -6.84
N VAL A 161 -4.40 -13.12 -6.72
CA VAL A 161 -5.24 -14.06 -7.45
C VAL A 161 -5.87 -15.00 -6.43
N ASN A 162 -7.19 -15.08 -6.45
CA ASN A 162 -7.95 -15.84 -5.45
C ASN A 162 -7.59 -15.44 -4.01
N GLU A 163 -7.50 -14.13 -3.75
CA GLU A 163 -7.17 -13.53 -2.45
C GLU A 163 -5.74 -13.83 -1.94
N LYS A 164 -4.90 -14.50 -2.74
CA LYS A 164 -3.50 -14.77 -2.42
C LYS A 164 -2.60 -13.78 -3.15
N TYR A 165 -1.64 -13.21 -2.44
CA TYR A 165 -0.64 -12.34 -3.03
C TYR A 165 0.10 -13.07 -4.16
N TYR A 166 0.16 -12.45 -5.33
CA TYR A 166 0.81 -12.99 -6.51
C TYR A 166 2.11 -12.25 -6.82
N ASP A 167 2.04 -10.92 -6.95
CA ASP A 167 3.21 -10.04 -7.08
C ASP A 167 2.82 -8.56 -6.93
N GLN A 168 3.78 -7.66 -7.10
CA GLN A 168 3.54 -6.22 -7.17
C GLN A 168 4.54 -5.50 -8.06
N PHE A 169 4.12 -4.41 -8.68
CA PHE A 169 5.03 -3.53 -9.42
C PHE A 169 4.57 -2.06 -9.31
N VAL A 170 5.49 -1.13 -9.58
CA VAL A 170 5.26 0.31 -9.46
C VAL A 170 5.03 0.94 -10.83
N ILE A 171 4.03 1.81 -10.91
CA ILE A 171 3.68 2.60 -12.10
C ILE A 171 3.67 4.09 -11.77
N THR A 172 3.73 4.91 -12.81
CA THR A 172 3.53 6.37 -12.72
C THR A 172 2.14 6.73 -13.23
N ALA A 173 1.42 7.55 -12.47
CA ALA A 173 0.28 8.31 -12.97
C ALA A 173 0.70 9.75 -13.23
N GLU A 174 0.36 10.28 -14.41
CA GLU A 174 0.64 11.66 -14.84
C GLU A 174 -0.41 12.66 -14.34
#